data_AF-A0A9X1RGE0-F1
#
_entry.id   AF-A0A9X1RGE0-F1
#
_cell.length_a   1.000
_cell.length_b   1.000
_cell.length_c   1.000
_cell.angle_alpha   90.00
_cell.angle_beta   90.00
_cell.angle_gamma   90.00
#
_symmetry.space_group_name_H-M   'P 1'
#
loop_
_entity.id
_entity.type
_entity.pdbx_description
1 polymer ?
#
loop_
_entity_poly.entity_id
_entity_poly.type
_entity_poly.pdbx_seq_one_letter_code
_entity_poly.pdbx_strand_id
1 'polypeptide(L)'
;MLTLRLIGPNDYSVHEDGHLIGRIRRDDRFWLWTVVVTLPGPPAGDAATLDEAKARFKSAWQDFKGKHGPEELAKAFEQMAHANRPDRYRR
;
A
#
# COMPACT_ATOMS: atom_id res chain seq x y z
N MET A 1 11.05 -6.20 3.07
CA MET A 1 10.22 -7.40 2.71
C MET A 1 8.75 -7.00 2.79
N LEU A 2 7.89 -7.46 1.87
CA LEU A 2 6.46 -7.17 1.94
C LEU A 2 5.76 -8.04 3.00
N THR A 3 5.01 -7.41 3.88
CA THR A 3 4.26 -8.07 4.95
C THR A 3 2.79 -7.69 4.83
N LEU A 4 1.90 -8.69 4.86
CA LEU A 4 0.46 -8.47 4.92
C LEU A 4 0.00 -8.54 6.38
N ARG A 5 -0.80 -7.56 6.82
CA ARG A 5 -1.48 -7.59 8.10
C ARG A 5 -2.98 -7.63 7.86
N LEU A 6 -3.66 -8.60 8.46
CA LEU A 6 -5.12 -8.70 8.38
C LEU A 6 -5.74 -7.55 9.21
N ILE A 7 -6.60 -6.76 8.57
CA ILE A 7 -7.31 -5.63 9.19
C ILE A 7 -8.84 -5.81 9.16
N GLY A 8 -9.32 -6.85 8.48
CA GLY A 8 -10.73 -7.24 8.41
C GLY A 8 -10.90 -8.55 7.61
N PRO A 9 -12.13 -9.07 7.47
CA PRO A 9 -12.38 -10.28 6.69
C PRO A 9 -11.89 -10.13 5.25
N ASN A 10 -10.90 -10.94 4.87
CA ASN A 10 -10.25 -10.88 3.56
C ASN A 10 -9.74 -9.48 3.15
N ASP A 11 -9.33 -8.68 4.14
CA ASP A 11 -8.84 -7.32 3.96
C ASP A 11 -7.50 -7.15 4.67
N TYR A 12 -6.49 -6.79 3.90
CA TYR A 12 -5.10 -6.76 4.32
C TYR A 12 -4.50 -5.39 4.07
N SER A 13 -3.83 -4.84 5.08
CA SER A 13 -2.85 -3.78 4.85
C SER A 13 -1.53 -4.39 4.41
N VAL A 14 -0.88 -3.77 3.41
CA VAL A 14 0.42 -4.18 2.90
C VAL A 14 1.48 -3.22 3.42
N HIS A 15 2.52 -3.78 4.04
CA HIS A 15 3.61 -3.01 4.62
C HIS A 15 4.96 -3.39 3.97
N GLU A 16 5.83 -2.40 3.80
CA GLU A 16 7.26 -2.59 3.50
C GLU A 16 8.05 -1.83 4.56
N ASP A 17 8.96 -2.53 5.25
CA ASP A 17 9.86 -1.96 6.26
C ASP A 17 9.14 -1.12 7.33
N GLY A 18 7.96 -1.59 7.74
CA GLY A 18 7.10 -0.95 8.75
C GLY A 18 6.10 0.07 8.18
N HIS A 19 6.32 0.61 6.98
CA HIS A 19 5.46 1.61 6.35
C HIS A 19 4.25 0.97 5.70
N LEU A 20 3.08 1.56 5.87
CA LEU A 20 1.87 1.21 5.12
C LEU A 20 2.04 1.68 3.67
N ILE A 21 2.14 0.73 2.73
CA ILE A 21 2.34 1.03 1.31
C ILE A 21 1.12 0.69 0.46
N GLY A 22 0.20 -0.15 0.94
CA GLY A 22 -0.94 -0.56 0.15
C GLY A 22 -2.02 -1.29 0.91
N ARG A 23 -3.03 -1.73 0.18
CA ARG A 23 -4.13 -2.54 0.68
C ARG A 23 -4.51 -3.59 -0.35
N ILE A 24 -4.77 -4.80 0.10
CA ILE A 24 -5.31 -5.89 -0.72
C ILE A 24 -6.59 -6.38 -0.04
N ARG A 25 -7.72 -6.32 -0.73
CA ARG A 25 -9.01 -6.72 -0.18
C ARG A 25 -9.79 -7.58 -1.16
N ARG A 26 -10.60 -8.48 -0.63
CA ARG A 26 -11.58 -9.24 -1.41
C ARG A 26 -12.83 -8.39 -1.62
N ASP A 27 -13.23 -8.29 -2.88
CA ASP A 27 -14.57 -7.92 -3.32
C ASP A 27 -15.34 -9.18 -3.73
N ASP A 28 -16.64 -9.08 -4.05
CA ASP A 28 -17.50 -10.25 -4.32
C ASP A 28 -16.87 -11.24 -5.33
N ARG A 29 -16.20 -10.72 -6.36
CA ARG A 29 -15.63 -11.52 -7.46
C ARG A 29 -14.11 -11.47 -7.58
N PHE A 30 -13.47 -10.39 -7.13
CA PHE A 30 -12.04 -10.16 -7.35
C PHE A 30 -11.29 -9.79 -6.08
N TRP A 31 -9.98 -9.97 -6.10
CA TRP A 31 -9.06 -9.38 -5.14
C TRP A 31 -8.59 -8.04 -5.69
N LEU A 32 -9.00 -6.96 -5.03
CA LEU A 32 -8.59 -5.60 -5.35
C LEU A 32 -7.31 -5.28 -4.60
N TRP A 33 -6.35 -4.66 -5.29
CA TRP A 33 -5.11 -4.19 -4.71
C TRP A 33 -4.88 -2.73 -5.07
N THR A 34 -4.30 -1.96 -4.15
CA THR A 34 -4.02 -0.54 -4.36
C THR A 34 -2.79 -0.10 -3.56
N VAL A 35 -1.93 0.69 -4.19
CA VAL A 35 -0.87 1.44 -3.50
C VAL A 35 -1.50 2.68 -2.87
N VAL A 36 -1.20 2.95 -1.60
CA VAL A 36 -1.79 4.07 -0.85
C VAL A 36 -0.77 5.17 -0.53
N VAL A 37 0.42 5.10 -1.12
CA VAL A 37 1.48 6.09 -0.94
C VAL A 37 1.04 7.42 -1.58
N THR A 38 1.20 8.52 -0.83
CA THR A 38 0.79 9.88 -1.22
C THR A 38 1.76 10.51 -2.24
N LEU A 39 1.96 9.83 -3.36
CA LEU A 39 2.70 10.29 -4.52
C LEU A 39 1.82 10.21 -5.78
N PRO A 40 2.10 11.00 -6.83
CA PRO A 40 1.27 11.00 -8.04
C PRO A 40 1.16 9.64 -8.72
N GLY A 41 -0.06 9.29 -9.14
CA GLY A 41 -0.37 8.08 -9.91
C GLY A 41 -0.15 6.76 -9.16
N PRO A 42 -0.67 6.58 -7.92
CA PRO A 42 -0.52 5.32 -7.22
C PRO A 42 -1.25 4.20 -7.98
N PRO A 43 -0.56 3.10 -8.31
CA PRO A 43 -1.17 2.04 -9.09
C PRO A 43 -2.19 1.25 -8.27
N ALA A 44 -3.22 0.78 -8.96
CA ALA A 44 -4.24 -0.11 -8.42
C ALA A 44 -4.68 -1.10 -9.50
N GLY A 45 -5.34 -2.18 -9.08
CA GLY A 45 -5.91 -3.15 -10.00
C GLY A 45 -6.63 -4.27 -9.28
N ASP A 46 -7.02 -5.28 -10.05
CA ASP A 46 -7.71 -6.47 -9.59
C ASP A 46 -6.95 -7.75 -9.97
N ALA A 47 -7.39 -8.86 -9.39
CA ALA A 47 -6.88 -10.21 -9.64
C ALA A 47 -7.94 -11.26 -9.27
N ALA A 48 -7.85 -12.45 -9.86
CA ALA A 48 -8.79 -13.54 -9.55
C ALA A 48 -8.50 -14.17 -8.18
N THR A 49 -7.23 -14.23 -7.78
CA THR A 49 -6.77 -14.86 -6.53
C THR A 49 -5.94 -13.90 -5.68
N LEU A 50 -5.85 -14.20 -4.38
CA LEU A 50 -5.02 -13.43 -3.44
C LEU A 50 -3.54 -13.45 -3.85
N ASP A 51 -3.03 -14.60 -4.30
CA ASP A 51 -1.63 -14.72 -4.67
C ASP A 51 -1.30 -13.96 -5.96
N GLU A 52 -2.22 -13.95 -6.92
CA GLU A 52 -2.11 -13.08 -8.09
C GLU A 52 -2.17 -11.59 -7.70
N ALA A 53 -3.04 -11.20 -6.77
CA ALA A 53 -3.09 -9.83 -6.26
C ALA A 53 -1.77 -9.42 -5.60
N LYS A 54 -1.18 -10.30 -4.76
CA LYS A 54 0.14 -10.06 -4.14
C LYS A 54 1.24 -9.90 -5.20
N ALA A 55 1.24 -10.75 -6.23
CA ALA A 55 2.24 -10.70 -7.30
C ALA A 55 2.11 -9.41 -8.13
N ARG A 56 0.90 -9.06 -8.56
CA ARG A 56 0.61 -7.82 -9.31
C ARG A 56 0.93 -6.58 -8.48
N PHE A 57 0.52 -6.56 -7.21
CA PHE A 57 0.86 -5.49 -6.28
C PHE A 57 2.38 -5.31 -6.15
N LYS A 58 3.11 -6.42 -5.92
CA LYS A 58 4.57 -6.38 -5.77
C LYS A 58 5.25 -5.82 -7.03
N SER A 59 4.82 -6.25 -8.22
CA SER A 59 5.34 -5.74 -9.49
C SER A 59 5.08 -4.25 -9.65
N ALA A 60 3.82 -3.83 -9.50
CA ALA A 60 3.41 -2.43 -9.62
C ALA A 60 4.12 -1.54 -8.60
N TRP A 61 4.37 -2.05 -7.39
CA TRP A 61 5.14 -1.35 -6.38
C TRP A 61 6.60 -1.13 -6.79
N GLN A 62 7.28 -2.13 -7.37
CA GLN A 62 8.65 -1.92 -7.86
C GLN A 62 8.70 -0.88 -8.99
N ASP A 63 7.76 -0.93 -9.92
CA ASP A 63 7.68 0.05 -11.02
C ASP A 63 7.41 1.46 -10.49
N PHE A 64 6.54 1.57 -9.49
CA PHE A 64 6.24 2.83 -8.82
C PHE A 64 7.47 3.39 -8.10
N LYS A 65 8.24 2.52 -7.42
CA LYS A 65 9.50 2.93 -6.80
C LYS A 65 10.53 3.41 -7.83
N GLY A 66 10.61 2.74 -8.98
CA GLY A 66 11.48 3.16 -10.08
C GLY A 66 11.14 4.53 -10.65
N LYS A 67 9.85 4.92 -10.65
CA LYS A 67 9.38 6.21 -11.18
C LYS A 67 9.68 7.41 -10.29
N HIS A 68 9.50 7.27 -8.97
CA HIS A 68 9.64 8.38 -8.01
C HIS A 68 11.00 8.40 -7.29
N GLY A 69 11.74 7.29 -7.33
CA GLY A 69 13.05 7.19 -6.66
C GLY A 69 12.96 7.19 -5.13
N PRO A 70 14.09 6.94 -4.45
CA PRO A 70 14.12 6.71 -3.01
C PRO A 70 13.85 7.96 -2.17
N GLU A 71 14.27 9.15 -2.62
CA GLU A 71 14.11 10.39 -1.85
C GLU A 71 12.65 10.86 -1.78
N GLU A 72 11.91 10.81 -2.90
CA GLU A 72 10.49 11.18 -2.91
C GLU A 72 9.65 10.19 -2.09
N LEU A 73 9.98 8.91 -2.14
CA LEU A 73 9.35 7.88 -1.31
C LEU A 73 9.59 8.12 0.18
N ALA A 74 10.83 8.42 0.58
CA ALA A 74 11.16 8.71 1.98
C ALA A 74 10.34 9.91 2.47
N LYS A 75 10.29 10.98 1.69
CA LYS A 75 9.49 12.18 2.01
C LYS A 75 7.99 11.86 2.10
N ALA A 76 7.46 11.05 1.19
CA ALA A 76 6.07 10.62 1.23
C ALA A 76 5.77 9.79 2.49
N PHE A 77 6.67 8.88 2.88
CA PHE A 77 6.52 8.10 4.10
C PHE A 77 6.56 8.96 5.36
N GLU A 78 7.46 9.95 5.43
CA GLU A 78 7.50 10.91 6.53
C GLU A 78 6.19 11.71 6.63
N GLN A 79 5.67 12.18 5.50
CA GLN A 79 4.39 12.91 5.46
C GLN A 79 3.22 12.03 5.91
N MET A 80 3.16 10.78 5.45
CA MET A 80 2.13 9.82 5.86
C MET A 80 2.25 9.47 7.35
N ALA A 81 3.47 9.25 7.85
CA ALA A 81 3.72 9.00 9.26
C ALA A 81 3.30 10.19 10.13
N HIS A 82 3.63 11.42 9.71
CA HIS A 82 3.18 12.64 10.36
C HIS A 82 1.65 12.78 10.33
N ALA A 83 1.01 12.46 9.21
CA ALA A 83 -0.44 12.56 9.07
C ALA A 83 -1.20 11.56 9.96
N ASN A 84 -0.63 10.38 10.16
CA ASN A 84 -1.21 9.29 10.96
C ASN A 84 -0.88 9.37 12.46
N ARG A 85 -0.20 10.42 12.94
CA ARG A 85 0.08 10.57 14.39
C ARG A 85 -1.22 10.82 15.17
N PRO A 86 -1.51 10.02 16.22
CA PRO A 86 -2.75 10.12 16.99
C PRO A 86 -2.86 11.44 17.77
N ASP A 87 -1.75 12.10 18.10
CA ASP A 87 -1.73 13.36 18.84
C ASP A 87 -2.21 14.57 18.02
N ARG A 88 -2.43 14.41 16.70
CA ARG A 88 -2.87 15.51 15.83
C ARG A 88 -4.26 16.05 16.16
N TYR A 89 -5.07 15.28 16.90
CA TYR A 89 -6.44 15.65 17.31
C TYR A 89 -6.56 16.03 18.79
N ARG A 90 -5.46 16.03 19.56
CA ARG A 90 -5.45 16.62 20.91
C ARG A 90 -5.26 18.13 20.80
N ARG A 91 -6.37 18.84 20.60
CA ARG A 91 -6.48 20.28 20.91
C ARG A 91 -7.28 20.46 22.18
#